data_AF-A0A7C7YES5-F1
#
_entry.id   AF-A0A7C7YES5-F1
#
_cell.length_a   1.000
_cell.length_b   1.000
_cell.length_c   1.000
_cell.angle_alpha   90.00
_cell.angle_beta   90.00
_cell.angle_gamma   90.00
#
_symmetry.space_group_name_H-M   'P 1'
#
loop_
_entity.id
_entity.type
_entity.pdbx_description
1 polymer ?
#
loop_
_entity_poly.entity_id
_entity_poly.type
_entity_poly.pdbx_seq_one_letter_code
_entity_poly.pdbx_strand_id
1 'polypeptide(L)'
;MTVFRATRGEPGSWWVGLLVALAGMSCANSPLAPPRHGAVRDSMNSEQVRSQGEAALARGDFETGLGLFREANRLASEPNDPAARYSALMGLARAERALGEYLGAQNALVQAIHQAELL
;
A
#
# COMPACT_ATOMS: atom_id res chain seq x y z
N MET A 1 -5.74 -43.19 68.79
CA MET A 1 -4.63 -43.06 67.85
C MET A 1 -5.21 -42.76 66.46
N THR A 2 -4.72 -41.66 65.84
CA THR A 2 -4.75 -41.30 64.40
C THR A 2 -6.15 -41.02 63.77
N VAL A 3 -6.61 -39.78 63.48
CA VAL A 3 -6.11 -38.72 62.55
C VAL A 3 -6.15 -39.24 61.08
N PHE A 4 -6.74 -38.65 60.02
CA PHE A 4 -6.90 -37.25 59.57
C PHE A 4 -8.10 -37.11 58.59
N ARG A 5 -8.47 -35.85 58.34
CA ARG A 5 -9.61 -35.26 57.61
C ARG A 5 -9.63 -35.46 56.08
N ALA A 6 -10.83 -35.29 55.53
CA ALA A 6 -11.21 -35.26 54.11
C ALA A 6 -10.54 -34.19 53.23
N THR A 7 -10.42 -34.47 51.93
CA THR A 7 -10.64 -33.49 50.85
C THR A 7 -11.42 -34.11 49.69
N ARG A 8 -12.37 -33.32 49.20
CA ARG A 8 -13.34 -33.53 48.12
C ARG A 8 -12.84 -32.73 46.91
N GLY A 9 -13.05 -33.21 45.68
CA GLY A 9 -12.90 -32.42 44.43
C GLY A 9 -12.14 -33.19 43.33
N GLU A 10 -12.54 -33.26 42.06
CA GLU A 10 -13.52 -32.47 41.32
C GLU A 10 -14.14 -33.23 40.12
N PRO A 11 -15.36 -32.87 39.70
CA PRO A 11 -15.98 -33.27 38.45
C PRO A 11 -15.69 -32.23 37.35
N GLY A 12 -15.28 -32.66 36.15
CA GLY A 12 -15.38 -31.81 34.95
C GLY A 12 -14.20 -31.87 33.99
N SER A 13 -14.35 -32.64 32.91
CA SER A 13 -13.52 -32.50 31.70
C SER A 13 -14.24 -33.03 30.45
N TRP A 14 -15.56 -32.89 30.40
CA TRP A 14 -16.35 -33.25 29.21
C TRP A 14 -16.16 -32.24 28.06
N TRP A 15 -15.63 -31.05 28.35
CA TRP A 15 -15.32 -30.02 27.36
C TRP A 15 -14.04 -30.28 26.56
N VAL A 16 -13.11 -31.11 27.08
CA VAL A 16 -11.88 -31.47 26.34
C VAL A 16 -12.22 -32.30 25.09
N GLY A 17 -13.28 -33.12 25.16
CA GLY A 17 -13.78 -33.84 23.99
C GLY A 17 -14.46 -32.94 22.94
N LEU A 18 -15.05 -31.81 23.36
CA LEU A 18 -15.76 -30.90 22.46
C LEU A 18 -14.80 -30.07 21.59
N LEU A 19 -13.56 -29.85 22.05
CA LEU A 19 -12.56 -29.04 21.33
C LEU A 19 -11.92 -29.76 20.14
N VAL A 20 -11.96 -31.10 20.08
CA VAL A 20 -11.33 -31.86 18.98
C VAL A 20 -12.28 -32.01 17.76
N ALA A 21 -13.60 -31.85 17.95
CA ALA A 21 -14.59 -32.05 16.88
C ALA A 21 -14.79 -30.84 15.93
N LEU A 22 -14.17 -29.69 16.20
CA LEU A 22 -14.30 -28.45 15.41
C LEU A 22 -13.10 -28.15 14.49
N ALA A 23 -12.22 -29.12 14.25
CA ALA A 23 -11.04 -28.98 13.38
C ALA A 23 -11.23 -29.56 11.96
N GLY A 24 -12.47 -29.74 11.51
CA GLY A 24 -12.80 -30.46 10.27
C GLY A 24 -13.60 -29.69 9.21
N MET A 25 -13.71 -28.36 9.29
CA MET A 25 -14.51 -27.58 8.34
C MET A 25 -13.87 -26.22 8.02
N SER A 26 -12.72 -26.24 7.34
CA SER A 26 -12.18 -25.03 6.71
C SER A 26 -11.37 -25.38 5.46
N CYS A 27 -12.07 -25.86 4.44
CA CYS A 27 -11.55 -25.99 3.08
C CYS A 27 -12.44 -25.17 2.13
N ALA A 28 -12.58 -23.86 2.36
CA ALA A 28 -13.15 -22.93 1.38
C ALA A 28 -12.79 -21.46 1.63
N ASN A 29 -11.70 -21.16 2.34
CA ASN A 29 -11.17 -19.79 2.35
C ASN A 29 -9.75 -19.83 1.82
N SER A 30 -9.65 -19.98 0.49
CA SER A 30 -8.43 -19.62 -0.21
C SER A 30 -8.13 -18.17 0.18
N PRO A 31 -7.00 -17.86 0.83
CA PRO A 31 -6.57 -16.47 0.86
C PRO A 31 -6.40 -16.07 -0.61
N LEU A 32 -7.16 -15.05 -1.02
CA LEU A 32 -6.79 -14.21 -2.15
C LEU A 32 -5.31 -13.87 -1.93
N ALA A 33 -4.43 -14.63 -2.58
CA ALA A 33 -3.05 -14.24 -2.67
C ALA A 33 -3.12 -12.83 -3.27
N PRO A 34 -2.61 -11.79 -2.58
CA PRO A 34 -2.44 -10.52 -3.26
C PRO A 34 -1.68 -10.85 -4.54
N PRO A 35 -2.07 -10.30 -5.71
CA PRO A 35 -1.33 -10.57 -6.94
C PRO A 35 0.14 -10.39 -6.60
N ARG A 36 0.96 -11.42 -6.88
CA ARG A 36 2.40 -11.39 -6.60
C ARG A 36 2.96 -10.17 -7.32
N HIS A 37 3.12 -9.06 -6.59
CA HIS A 37 3.67 -7.77 -7.04
C HIS A 37 5.19 -7.88 -7.29
N GLY A 38 5.66 -9.03 -7.80
CA GLY A 38 7.08 -9.34 -7.95
C GLY A 38 7.48 -9.69 -9.38
N ALA A 39 6.55 -9.69 -10.35
CA ALA A 39 6.88 -9.86 -11.77
C ALA A 39 6.29 -8.75 -12.66
N VAL A 40 5.15 -8.16 -12.28
CA VAL A 40 4.57 -6.99 -12.96
C VAL A 40 5.18 -5.67 -12.47
N ARG A 41 5.72 -5.66 -11.25
CA ARG A 41 6.37 -4.48 -10.66
C ARG A 41 7.69 -4.14 -11.34
N ASP A 42 8.33 -5.12 -11.98
CA ASP A 42 9.53 -4.94 -12.78
C ASP A 42 9.23 -4.44 -14.21
N SER A 43 7.95 -4.34 -14.59
CA SER A 43 7.49 -3.85 -15.91
C SER A 43 6.59 -2.62 -15.85
N MET A 44 6.35 -2.04 -14.67
CA MET A 44 5.55 -0.81 -14.58
C MET A 44 6.37 0.35 -15.15
N ASN A 45 5.95 0.85 -16.32
CA ASN A 45 6.52 2.06 -16.89
C ASN A 45 6.02 3.31 -16.13
N SER A 46 6.72 4.42 -16.27
CA SER A 46 6.39 5.69 -15.59
C SER A 46 4.95 6.14 -15.85
N GLU A 47 4.40 5.86 -17.03
CA GLU A 47 3.03 6.20 -17.41
C GLU A 47 1.97 5.45 -16.60
N GLN A 48 2.14 4.15 -16.40
CA GLN A 48 1.21 3.34 -15.62
C GLN A 48 1.17 3.83 -14.18
N VAL A 49 2.33 4.06 -13.57
CA VAL A 49 2.42 4.55 -12.18
C VAL A 49 1.81 5.95 -12.07
N ARG A 50 2.06 6.83 -13.05
CA ARG A 50 1.41 8.15 -13.13
C ARG A 50 -0.11 8.03 -13.21
N SER A 51 -0.64 7.14 -14.04
CA SER A 51 -2.08 6.94 -14.20
C SER A 51 -2.75 6.46 -12.91
N GLN A 52 -2.07 5.62 -12.12
CA GLN A 52 -2.52 5.23 -10.79
C GLN A 52 -2.52 6.42 -9.83
N GLY A 53 -1.51 7.30 -9.93
CA GLY A 53 -1.44 8.55 -9.17
C GLY A 53 -2.61 9.48 -9.47
N GLU A 54 -2.97 9.66 -10.75
CA GLU A 54 -4.15 10.43 -11.16
C GLU A 54 -5.44 9.82 -10.60
N ALA A 55 -5.56 8.50 -10.65
CA ALA A 55 -6.72 7.81 -10.09
C ALA A 55 -6.80 7.97 -8.56
N ALA A 56 -5.67 8.03 -7.85
CA ALA A 56 -5.62 8.29 -6.42
C ALA A 56 -6.06 9.74 -6.11
N LEU A 57 -5.58 10.73 -6.86
CA LEU A 57 -6.05 12.13 -6.75
C LEU A 57 -7.56 12.23 -6.96
N ALA A 58 -8.10 11.55 -7.97
CA ALA A 58 -9.54 11.56 -8.24
C ALA A 58 -10.39 10.96 -7.11
N ARG A 59 -9.81 10.05 -6.32
CA ARG A 59 -10.44 9.48 -5.12
C ARG A 59 -10.23 10.34 -3.86
N GLY A 60 -9.44 11.41 -3.94
CA GLY A 60 -9.05 12.23 -2.79
C GLY A 60 -7.93 11.63 -1.93
N ASP A 61 -7.30 10.55 -2.40
CA ASP A 61 -6.18 9.88 -1.73
C ASP A 61 -4.87 10.54 -2.16
N PHE A 62 -4.64 11.74 -1.62
CA PHE A 62 -3.57 12.62 -2.06
C PHE A 62 -2.19 12.13 -1.62
N GLU A 63 -2.08 11.49 -0.45
CA GLU A 63 -0.83 10.89 0.05
C GLU A 63 -0.39 9.71 -0.84
N THR A 64 -1.32 8.83 -1.22
CA THR A 64 -1.00 7.73 -2.14
C THR A 64 -0.66 8.27 -3.52
N GLY A 65 -1.41 9.27 -4.01
CA GLY A 65 -1.10 9.96 -5.27
C GLY A 65 0.31 10.56 -5.27
N LEU A 66 0.71 11.21 -4.18
CA LEU A 66 2.04 11.78 -4.00
C LEU A 66 3.13 10.70 -4.11
N GLY A 67 2.97 9.59 -3.41
CA GLY A 67 3.90 8.45 -3.48
C GLY A 67 4.05 7.91 -4.90
N LEU A 68 2.93 7.75 -5.61
CA LEU A 68 2.90 7.25 -6.99
C LEU A 68 3.57 8.24 -7.97
N PHE A 69 3.37 9.55 -7.85
CA PHE A 69 4.05 10.50 -8.71
C PHE A 69 5.57 10.58 -8.44
N ARG A 70 6.01 10.39 -7.19
CA ARG A 70 7.45 10.29 -6.87
C ARG A 70 8.08 9.07 -7.53
N GLU A 71 7.36 7.96 -7.51
CA GLU A 71 7.77 6.73 -8.19
C GLU A 71 7.83 6.93 -9.71
N ALA A 72 6.78 7.52 -10.30
CA ALA A 72 6.73 7.83 -11.73
C ALA A 72 7.88 8.76 -12.16
N ASN A 73 8.22 9.76 -11.34
CA ASN A 73 9.35 10.66 -11.59
C ASN A 73 10.70 9.91 -11.55
N ARG A 74 10.88 8.97 -10.63
CA ARG A 74 12.08 8.12 -10.56
C ARG A 74 12.20 7.22 -11.78
N LEU A 75 11.10 6.56 -12.17
CA LEU A 75 11.05 5.71 -13.35
C LEU A 75 11.26 6.51 -14.64
N ALA A 76 10.75 7.74 -14.72
CA ALA A 76 10.99 8.65 -15.85
C ALA A 76 12.39 9.28 -15.85
N SER A 77 13.21 9.04 -14.82
CA SER A 77 14.62 9.46 -14.80
C SER A 77 15.54 8.38 -15.38
N GLU A 78 15.05 7.14 -15.55
CA GLU A 78 15.83 6.00 -16.06
C GLU A 78 15.67 5.69 -17.56
N PRO A 79 14.74 6.32 -18.30
CA PRO A 79 14.98 6.65 -19.69
C PRO A 79 14.85 8.17 -19.89
N ASN A 80 15.55 8.68 -20.89
CA ASN A 80 15.64 10.08 -21.28
C ASN A 80 14.29 10.63 -21.83
N ASP A 81 13.21 10.57 -21.04
CA ASP A 81 11.86 10.97 -21.40
C ASP A 81 11.44 12.24 -20.63
N PRO A 82 11.80 13.42 -21.15
CA PRO A 82 11.45 14.69 -20.54
C PRO A 82 9.94 14.94 -20.45
N ALA A 83 9.12 14.37 -21.34
CA ALA A 83 7.66 14.53 -21.31
C ALA A 83 7.02 13.72 -20.17
N ALA A 84 7.47 12.48 -19.95
CA ALA A 84 7.04 11.67 -18.83
C ALA A 84 7.41 12.32 -17.48
N ARG A 85 8.63 12.86 -17.40
CA ARG A 85 9.13 13.51 -16.18
C ARG A 85 8.42 14.85 -15.92
N TYR A 86 8.15 15.66 -16.94
CA TYR A 86 7.27 16.84 -16.81
C TYR A 86 5.89 16.46 -16.25
N SER A 87 5.27 15.43 -16.82
CA SER A 87 3.94 14.98 -16.41
C SER A 87 3.91 14.48 -14.96
N ALA A 88 4.97 13.79 -14.51
CA ALA A 88 5.12 13.35 -13.13
C ALA A 88 5.27 14.53 -12.16
N LEU A 89 6.09 15.53 -12.49
CA LEU A 89 6.28 16.74 -11.69
C LEU A 89 4.98 17.57 -11.57
N MET A 90 4.20 17.65 -12.64
CA MET A 90 2.87 18.28 -12.60
C MET A 90 1.87 17.51 -11.72
N GLY A 91 1.99 16.18 -11.66
CA GLY A 91 1.23 15.35 -10.72
C GLY A 91 1.63 15.62 -9.27
N LEU A 92 2.93 15.70 -8.98
CA LEU A 92 3.47 16.04 -7.66
C LEU A 92 2.94 17.39 -7.18
N ALA A 93 3.05 18.43 -8.02
CA ALA A 93 2.58 19.76 -7.67
C ALA A 93 1.08 19.78 -7.30
N ARG A 94 0.26 19.02 -8.02
CA ARG A 94 -1.18 18.90 -7.74
C ARG A 94 -1.43 18.17 -6.42
N ALA A 95 -0.73 17.07 -6.17
CA ALA A 95 -0.86 16.30 -4.93
C ALA A 95 -0.43 17.13 -3.70
N GLU A 96 0.73 17.78 -3.76
CA GLU A 96 1.24 18.60 -2.66
C GLU A 96 0.36 19.82 -2.40
N ARG A 97 -0.18 20.45 -3.44
CA ARG A 97 -1.16 21.53 -3.27
C ARG A 97 -2.44 21.04 -2.58
N ALA A 98 -2.93 19.84 -2.93
CA ALA A 98 -4.12 19.27 -2.30
C ALA A 98 -3.90 18.94 -0.81
N LEU A 99 -2.67 18.59 -0.44
CA LEU A 99 -2.25 18.37 0.95
C LEU A 99 -1.93 19.65 1.73
N GLY A 100 -1.91 20.82 1.07
CA GLY A 100 -1.51 22.09 1.68
C GLY A 100 0.00 22.33 1.75
N GLU A 101 0.80 21.46 1.14
CA GLU A 101 2.26 21.53 1.07
C GLU A 101 2.73 22.46 -0.06
N TYR A 102 2.41 23.75 0.06
CA TYR A 102 2.60 24.73 -1.02
C TYR A 102 4.06 24.94 -1.45
N LEU A 103 5.01 24.82 -0.52
CA LEU A 103 6.45 24.95 -0.84
C LEU A 103 6.92 23.77 -1.69
N GLY A 104 6.48 22.56 -1.38
CA GLY A 104 6.73 21.39 -2.22
C GLY A 104 6.15 21.61 -3.61
N ALA A 105 4.88 22.01 -3.68
CA ALA A 105 4.19 22.21 -4.95
C ALA A 105 4.89 23.25 -5.83
N GLN A 106 5.37 24.35 -5.25
CA GLN A 106 6.16 25.35 -5.95
C GLN A 106 7.47 24.77 -6.49
N ASN A 107 8.21 24.01 -5.68
CA ASN A 107 9.45 23.38 -6.11
C ASN A 107 9.23 22.38 -7.25
N ALA A 108 8.15 21.60 -7.20
CA ALA A 108 7.78 20.67 -8.26
C ALA A 108 7.44 21.40 -9.57
N LEU A 109 6.72 22.54 -9.50
CA LEU A 109 6.42 23.37 -10.67
C LEU A 109 7.67 24.01 -11.28
N VAL A 110 8.58 24.54 -10.46
CA VAL A 110 9.84 25.11 -10.94
C VAL A 110 10.66 24.06 -11.70
N GLN A 111 10.74 22.85 -11.16
CA GLN A 111 11.40 21.73 -11.85
C GLN A 111 10.70 21.37 -13.16
N ALA A 112 9.36 21.34 -13.18
CA ALA A 112 8.60 21.03 -14.39
C ALA A 112 8.86 22.08 -15.49
N ILE A 113 8.85 23.36 -15.14
CA ILE A 113 9.11 24.47 -16.07
C ILE A 113 10.53 24.38 -16.62
N HIS A 114 11.52 24.23 -15.74
CA HIS A 114 12.92 24.11 -16.17
C HIS A 114 13.13 22.96 -17.14
N GLN A 115 12.37 21.87 -16.96
CA GLN A 115 12.46 20.72 -17.85
C GLN A 115 11.72 20.91 -19.17
N ALA A 116 10.63 21.67 -19.18
CA ALA A 116 9.91 22.04 -20.40
C ALA A 116 10.73 23.00 -21.29
N GLU A 117 11.63 23.78 -20.71
CA GLU A 117 12.56 24.65 -21.46
C GLU A 117 13.63 23.87 -22.25
N LEU A 118 13.80 22.57 -21.95
CA LEU A 118 14.78 21.69 -22.59
C LEU A 118 14.18 20.80 -23.69
N LEU A 119 12.87 20.92 -23.96
CA LEU A 119 12.11 20.20 -24.99
C LEU A 119 12.03 21.00 -26.29
#